data_AF-A0A434D231-F1
#
_entry.id   AF-A0A434D231-F1
#
_cell.length_a   1.000
_cell.length_b   1.000
_cell.length_c   1.000
_cell.angle_alpha   90.00
_cell.angle_beta   90.00
_cell.angle_gamma   90.00
#
_symmetry.space_group_name_H-M   'P 1'
#
loop_
_entity.id
_entity.type
_entity.pdbx_description
1 polymer ?
#
loop_
_entity_poly.entity_id
_entity_poly.type
_entity_poly.pdbx_seq_one_letter_code
_entity_poly.pdbx_strand_id
1 'polypeptide(L)'
;MDTVGQSRMSRLHGGRRDKLEISPNLWAGVGLVRGGAGTALVGDAATVAERIDEYRRIGIDSFILSGYPHLEEAYRFGELVLPLLPLDHEISTRPTTVNMGPFGETVAGDHRPSAPRASQS
;
A
#
# COMPACT_ATOMS: atom_id res chain seq x y z
N MET A 1 -22.62 11.10 -2.24
CA MET A 1 -21.26 10.50 -2.25
C MET A 1 -20.88 10.25 -0.81
N ASP A 2 -21.24 9.07 -0.32
CA ASP A 2 -21.77 8.94 1.05
C ASP A 2 -20.75 8.39 2.05
N THR A 3 -19.47 8.77 1.92
CA THR A 3 -18.44 8.40 2.90
C THR A 3 -17.66 9.62 3.39
N VAL A 4 -17.46 9.69 4.70
CA VAL A 4 -16.68 10.76 5.36
C VAL A 4 -15.22 10.76 4.89
N GLY A 5 -14.65 9.57 4.64
CA GLY A 5 -13.28 9.42 4.16
C GLY A 5 -13.07 10.03 2.76
N GLN A 6 -13.94 9.68 1.81
CA GLN A 6 -13.89 10.26 0.47
C GLN A 6 -14.12 11.77 0.50
N SER A 7 -15.07 12.25 1.31
CA SER A 7 -15.29 13.70 1.51
C SER A 7 -14.05 14.43 2.05
N ARG A 8 -13.30 13.81 2.98
CA ARG A 8 -12.02 14.37 3.48
C ARG A 8 -10.97 14.43 2.38
N MET A 9 -10.82 13.37 1.58
CA MET A 9 -9.87 13.33 0.47
C MET A 9 -10.21 14.36 -0.62
N SER A 10 -11.47 14.48 -1.02
CA SER A 10 -11.90 15.47 -2.02
C SER A 10 -11.66 16.91 -1.57
N ARG A 11 -11.75 17.19 -0.26
CA ARG A 11 -11.46 18.52 0.30
C ARG A 11 -9.98 18.91 0.20
N LEU A 12 -9.06 17.96 0.03
CA LEU A 12 -7.63 18.25 -0.12
C LEU A 12 -7.32 19.02 -1.41
N HIS A 13 -8.03 18.69 -2.51
CA HIS A 13 -7.85 19.37 -3.80
C HIS A 13 -9.01 20.31 -4.15
N GLY A 14 -10.21 20.09 -3.62
CA GLY A 14 -11.39 20.96 -3.84
C GLY A 14 -11.79 21.09 -5.32
N GLY A 15 -11.45 20.10 -6.14
CA GLY A 15 -11.61 20.13 -7.60
C GLY A 15 -10.64 21.05 -8.35
N ARG A 16 -9.73 21.74 -7.65
CA ARG A 16 -8.78 22.66 -8.28
C ARG A 16 -7.53 21.92 -8.77
N ARG A 17 -6.87 22.53 -9.76
CA ARG A 17 -5.62 22.02 -10.36
C ARG A 17 -4.39 22.90 -10.07
N ASP A 18 -4.60 24.07 -9.47
CA ASP A 18 -3.58 25.10 -9.23
C ASP A 18 -2.86 24.94 -7.87
N LYS A 19 -3.40 24.15 -6.95
CA LYS A 19 -2.86 23.94 -5.60
C LYS A 19 -3.04 22.48 -5.17
N LEU A 20 -2.11 21.63 -5.57
CA LEU A 20 -2.19 20.18 -5.35
C LEU A 20 -1.15 19.64 -4.37
N GLU A 21 -0.10 20.40 -4.05
CA GLU A 21 0.79 20.06 -2.95
C GLU A 21 0.16 20.53 -1.63
N ILE A 22 -0.18 19.58 -0.75
CA ILE A 22 -0.88 19.85 0.52
C ILE A 22 0.07 19.80 1.73
N SER A 23 1.27 19.25 1.53
CA SER A 23 2.41 19.20 2.45
C SER A 23 3.66 18.92 1.59
N PRO A 24 4.89 19.26 2.02
CA PRO A 24 6.09 18.96 1.23
C PRO A 24 6.11 17.51 0.72
N ASN A 25 6.16 17.35 -0.61
CA ASN A 25 6.17 16.05 -1.28
C ASN A 25 4.89 15.20 -1.12
N LEU A 26 3.80 15.76 -0.63
CA LEU A 26 2.48 15.12 -0.53
C LEU A 26 1.51 15.80 -1.49
N TRP A 27 1.20 15.11 -2.58
CA TRP A 27 0.47 15.66 -3.72
C TRP A 27 -0.93 15.04 -3.85
N ALA A 28 -1.97 15.87 -3.80
CA ALA A 28 -3.38 15.49 -3.85
C ALA A 28 -3.95 15.34 -5.28
N GLY A 29 -3.14 15.50 -6.32
CA GLY A 29 -3.62 15.50 -7.70
C GLY A 29 -4.08 14.13 -8.20
N VAL A 30 -3.60 13.02 -7.62
CA VAL A 30 -4.08 11.67 -7.93
C VAL A 30 -5.59 11.53 -7.63
N GLY A 31 -6.09 12.25 -6.62
CA GLY A 31 -7.50 12.28 -6.23
C GLY A 31 -8.42 12.98 -7.23
N LEU A 32 -7.89 13.70 -8.23
CA LEU A 32 -8.71 14.35 -9.26
C LEU A 32 -9.26 13.39 -10.31
N VAL A 33 -8.61 12.25 -10.52
CA VAL A 33 -8.85 11.40 -11.70
C VAL A 33 -9.13 9.94 -11.37
N ARG A 34 -8.93 9.51 -10.12
CA ARG A 34 -9.13 8.12 -9.71
C ARG A 34 -9.79 8.04 -8.34
N GLY A 35 -10.66 7.04 -8.16
CA GLY A 35 -11.07 6.57 -6.83
C GLY A 35 -9.96 5.78 -6.14
N GLY A 36 -9.81 5.94 -4.82
CA GLY A 36 -8.78 5.25 -4.03
C GLY A 36 -8.02 6.20 -3.12
N ALA A 37 -6.68 6.08 -3.08
CA ALA A 37 -5.83 7.00 -2.35
C ALA A 37 -5.93 8.42 -2.92
N GLY A 38 -6.23 9.41 -2.07
CA GLY A 38 -6.40 10.81 -2.47
C GLY A 38 -5.09 11.59 -2.63
N THR A 39 -3.95 10.98 -2.26
CA THR A 39 -2.64 11.64 -2.20
C THR A 39 -1.53 10.69 -2.64
N ALA A 40 -0.44 11.25 -3.16
CA ALA A 40 0.78 10.53 -3.52
C ALA A 40 2.01 11.20 -2.89
N LEU A 41 3.00 10.39 -2.49
CA LEU A 41 4.34 10.88 -2.15
C LEU A 41 5.13 11.09 -3.45
N VAL A 42 5.65 12.29 -3.67
CA VAL A 42 6.32 12.68 -4.94
C VAL A 42 7.67 13.34 -4.66
N GLY A 43 8.73 12.73 -5.19
CA GLY A 43 10.10 13.20 -5.04
C GLY A 43 11.10 12.18 -5.58
N ASP A 44 12.38 12.40 -5.29
CA ASP A 44 13.39 11.35 -5.45
C ASP A 44 13.22 10.25 -4.37
N ALA A 45 13.98 9.16 -4.52
CA ALA A 45 13.82 8.00 -3.66
C ALA A 45 14.13 8.29 -2.18
N ALA A 46 15.14 9.13 -1.90
CA ALA A 46 15.50 9.52 -0.54
C ALA A 46 14.41 10.39 0.10
N THR A 47 13.83 11.31 -0.67
CA THR A 47 12.71 12.15 -0.21
C THR A 47 11.48 11.31 0.11
N VAL A 48 11.15 10.34 -0.75
CA VAL A 48 10.02 9.43 -0.50
C VAL A 48 10.29 8.56 0.74
N ALA A 49 11.51 8.04 0.89
CA ALA A 49 11.89 7.25 2.07
C ALA A 49 11.77 8.06 3.38
N GLU A 50 12.23 9.31 3.40
CA GLU A 50 12.10 10.19 4.57
C GLU A 50 10.62 10.45 4.92
N ARG A 51 9.75 10.68 3.93
CA ARG A 51 8.32 10.86 4.17
C ARG A 51 7.64 9.60 4.73
N ILE A 52 8.09 8.42 4.31
CA ILE A 52 7.61 7.14 4.88
C ILE A 52 8.10 7.00 6.33
N ASP A 53 9.36 7.33 6.63
CA ASP A 53 9.88 7.26 8.00
C ASP A 53 9.22 8.31 8.92
N GLU A 54 8.85 9.49 8.42
CA GLU A 54 8.03 10.45 9.18
C GLU A 54 6.71 9.84 9.68
N TYR A 55 5.99 9.13 8.82
CA TYR A 55 4.79 8.39 9.20
C TYR A 55 5.11 7.25 10.18
N ARG A 56 6.24 6.56 9.99
CA ARG A 56 6.70 5.49 10.88
C ARG A 56 6.96 6.01 12.29
N ARG A 57 7.65 7.14 12.41
CA ARG A 57 8.02 7.76 13.70
C ARG A 57 6.81 8.20 14.52
N ILE A 58 5.66 8.43 13.88
CA ILE A 58 4.39 8.73 14.57
C ILE A 58 3.51 7.49 14.80
N GLY A 59 4.03 6.29 14.53
CA GLY A 59 3.38 5.01 14.86
C GLY A 59 2.60 4.35 13.71
N ILE A 60 2.75 4.80 12.47
CA ILE A 60 2.19 4.07 11.31
C ILE A 60 3.15 2.95 10.91
N ASP A 61 2.72 1.70 11.05
CA ASP A 61 3.56 0.51 10.80
C ASP A 61 3.31 -0.17 9.44
N SER A 62 2.20 0.16 8.79
CA SER A 62 1.72 -0.53 7.59
C SER A 62 1.35 0.46 6.49
N PHE A 63 1.87 0.25 5.29
CA PHE A 63 1.68 1.13 4.14
C PHE A 63 1.09 0.36 2.96
N ILE A 64 -0.09 0.76 2.51
CA ILE A 64 -0.71 0.25 1.27
C ILE A 64 -0.40 1.23 0.16
N LEU A 65 0.54 0.86 -0.71
CA LEU A 65 1.04 1.72 -1.79
C LEU A 65 0.48 1.28 -3.15
N SER A 66 0.39 2.24 -4.07
CA SER A 66 0.08 2.00 -5.48
C SER A 66 0.72 3.08 -6.34
N GLY A 67 1.35 2.71 -7.46
CA GLY A 67 1.86 3.62 -8.48
C GLY A 67 1.35 3.27 -9.88
N TYR A 68 1.57 4.11 -10.89
CA TYR A 68 1.19 3.82 -12.28
C TYR A 68 2.38 3.84 -13.24
N PRO A 69 2.49 2.83 -14.13
CA PRO A 69 1.73 1.58 -14.10
C PRO A 69 2.14 0.68 -12.92
N HIS A 70 1.22 -0.19 -12.47
CA HIS A 70 1.39 -0.88 -11.17
C HIS A 70 2.62 -1.78 -11.09
N LEU A 71 2.97 -2.48 -12.17
CA LEU A 71 4.08 -3.44 -12.17
C LEU A 71 5.42 -2.70 -12.10
N GLU A 72 5.64 -1.75 -13.00
CA GLU A 72 6.86 -0.97 -13.12
C GLU A 72 7.11 -0.14 -11.85
N GLU A 73 6.06 0.42 -11.25
CA GLU A 73 6.20 1.17 -10.00
C GLU A 73 6.48 0.26 -8.80
N ALA A 74 6.01 -0.99 -8.81
CA ALA A 74 6.39 -1.96 -7.78
C ALA A 74 7.90 -2.27 -7.85
N TYR A 75 8.44 -2.46 -9.05
CA TYR A 75 9.89 -2.62 -9.26
C TYR A 75 10.66 -1.36 -8.86
N ARG A 76 10.25 -0.19 -9.37
CA ARG A 76 10.89 1.09 -9.05
C ARG A 76 10.94 1.35 -7.54
N PHE A 77 9.85 1.10 -6.82
CA PHE A 77 9.80 1.24 -5.37
C PHE A 77 10.74 0.24 -4.68
N GLY A 78 10.68 -1.03 -5.08
CA GLY A 78 11.52 -2.10 -4.53
C GLY A 78 13.02 -1.88 -4.76
N GLU A 79 13.39 -1.29 -5.90
CA GLU A 79 14.79 -1.04 -6.27
C GLU A 79 15.34 0.26 -5.68
N LEU A 80 14.53 1.31 -5.60
CA LEU A 80 15.02 2.65 -5.26
C LEU A 80 14.70 3.09 -3.84
N VAL A 81 13.48 2.79 -3.34
CA VAL A 81 13.00 3.32 -2.05
C VAL A 81 13.17 2.29 -0.94
N LEU A 82 12.78 1.04 -1.20
CA LEU A 82 12.80 -0.02 -0.20
C LEU A 82 14.19 -0.19 0.47
N PRO A 83 15.33 -0.11 -0.24
CA PRO A 83 16.66 -0.21 0.38
C PRO A 83 17.03 0.96 1.31
N LEU A 84 16.30 2.07 1.26
CA LEU A 84 16.54 3.26 2.08
C LEU A 84 15.72 3.25 3.38
N LEU A 85 14.82 2.28 3.55
CA LEU A 85 13.96 2.17 4.72
C LEU A 85 14.62 1.32 5.82
N PRO A 86 14.32 1.59 7.11
CA PRO A 86 14.78 0.75 8.22
C PRO A 86 13.98 -0.57 8.25
N LEU A 87 14.39 -1.54 7.43
CA LEU A 87 13.73 -2.85 7.29
C LEU A 87 14.10 -3.84 8.40
N ASP A 88 15.12 -3.55 9.20
CA ASP A 88 15.54 -4.36 10.35
C ASP A 88 14.58 -4.15 11.54
N HIS A 89 13.33 -4.54 11.38
CA HIS A 89 12.32 -4.54 12.42
C HIS A 89 11.55 -5.87 12.41
N GLU A 90 11.11 -6.33 13.58
CA GLU A 90 10.29 -7.53 13.67
C GLU A 90 8.99 -7.32 12.89
N ILE A 91 8.76 -8.15 11.87
CA ILE A 91 7.48 -8.20 11.17
C ILE A 91 6.48 -8.83 12.14
N SER A 92 5.44 -8.07 12.52
CA SER A 92 4.35 -8.61 13.34
C SER A 92 3.59 -9.66 12.52
N THR A 93 3.97 -10.93 12.69
CA THR A 93 3.26 -12.08 12.12
C THR A 93 2.00 -12.30 12.95
N ARG A 94 0.98 -11.47 12.73
CA ARG A 94 -0.37 -11.83 13.19
C ARG A 94 -0.73 -13.14 12.48
N PRO A 95 -1.11 -14.21 13.21
CA PRO A 95 -1.54 -15.44 12.56
C PRO A 95 -2.74 -15.11 11.68
N THR A 96 -2.57 -15.30 10.37
CA THR A 96 -3.66 -15.24 9.40
C THR A 96 -4.61 -16.39 9.72
N THR A 97 -5.67 -16.11 10.47
CA THR A 97 -6.80 -17.03 10.57
C THR A 97 -7.47 -17.07 9.20
N VAL A 98 -7.16 -18.10 8.41
CA VAL A 98 -7.84 -18.38 7.15
C VAL A 98 -9.29 -18.72 7.50
N ASN A 99 -10.23 -17.94 6.98
CA ASN A 99 -11.64 -18.18 7.22
C ASN A 99 -12.10 -19.34 6.31
N MET A 100 -12.19 -20.54 6.88
CA MET A 100 -12.57 -21.78 6.16
C MET A 100 -14.08 -21.98 6.07
N GLY A 101 -14.89 -20.93 6.24
CA GLY A 101 -16.35 -20.96 6.17
C GLY A 101 -16.88 -21.04 4.72
N PRO A 102 -18.19 -21.27 4.53
CA PRO A 102 -18.80 -21.45 3.21
C PRO A 102 -18.80 -20.18 2.34
N PHE A 103 -18.40 -19.04 2.89
CA PHE A 103 -18.10 -17.81 2.18
C PHE A 103 -16.57 -17.71 2.08
N GLY A 104 -16.02 -18.06 0.93
CA GLY A 104 -14.56 -18.17 0.76
C GLY A 104 -13.82 -16.85 0.95
N GLU A 105 -12.56 -16.95 1.40
CA GLU A 105 -11.41 -16.58 0.56
C GLU A 105 -10.13 -17.23 1.12
N THR A 106 -9.42 -17.96 0.27
CA THR A 106 -8.00 -18.27 0.50
C THR A 106 -7.17 -17.14 -0.11
N VAL A 107 -6.54 -16.33 0.75
CA VAL A 107 -5.66 -15.25 0.31
C VAL A 107 -4.21 -15.71 0.44
N ALA A 108 -3.61 -15.96 -0.72
CA ALA A 108 -2.17 -16.11 -0.98
C ALA A 108 -1.42 -17.23 -0.21
N GLY A 109 -1.17 -18.35 -0.89
CA GLY A 109 -0.10 -19.30 -0.54
C GLY A 109 -0.50 -20.76 -0.27
N ASP A 110 -1.37 -21.35 -1.09
CA ASP A 110 -1.94 -22.69 -0.85
C ASP A 110 -1.05 -23.86 -1.31
N HIS A 111 0.28 -23.69 -1.48
CA HIS A 111 1.08 -24.77 -2.07
C HIS A 111 1.12 -25.98 -1.12
N ARG A 112 0.41 -27.05 -1.51
CA ARG A 112 0.29 -28.30 -0.75
C ARG A 112 1.38 -29.28 -1.20
N PRO A 113 2.07 -29.99 -0.29
CA PRO A 113 2.83 -31.18 -0.66
C PRO A 113 1.86 -32.26 -1.22
N SER A 114 2.22 -32.92 -2.32
CA SER A 114 1.43 -34.01 -2.88
C SER A 114 1.43 -35.21 -1.94
N ALA A 115 0.25 -35.64 -1.49
CA ALA A 115 0.10 -36.82 -0.63
C ALA A 115 0.52 -38.10 -1.39
N PRO A 116 1.16 -39.08 -0.73
CA PRO A 116 1.76 -40.24 -1.38
C PRO A 116 0.70 -41.17 -1.96
N ARG A 117 1.05 -41.89 -3.04
CA ARG A 117 0.20 -42.93 -3.68
C ARG A 117 -0.32 -43.90 -2.61
N ALA A 118 -1.62 -43.83 -2.32
CA ALA A 118 -2.29 -44.88 -1.57
C ALA A 118 -2.33 -46.14 -2.46
N SER A 119 -1.68 -47.20 -1.96
CA SER A 119 -1.79 -48.56 -2.50
C SER A 119 -3.26 -48.98 -2.45
N GLN A 120 -3.86 -49.27 -3.60
CA GLN A 120 -5.11 -50.03 -3.65
C GLN A 120 -4.74 -51.49 -3.91
N SER A 121 -5.11 -52.35 -2.95
CA SER A 121 -5.16 -53.81 -3.11
C SER A 121 -6.44 -54.22 -3.83
#